data_AF-A0A925XF11-F1
#
_entry.id   AF-A0A925XF11-F1
#
_cell.length_a   1.000
_cell.length_b   1.000
_cell.length_c   1.000
_cell.angle_alpha   90.00
_cell.angle_beta   90.00
_cell.angle_gamma   90.00
#
_symmetry.space_group_name_H-M   'P 1'
#
loop_
_entity.id
_entity.type
_entity.pdbx_description
1 polymer ?
#
loop_
_entity_poly.entity_id
_entity_poly.type
_entity_poly.pdbx_seq_one_letter_code
_entity_poly.pdbx_strand_id
1 'polypeptide(L)' 'MESIDFSREFIFQTSRSGGAGGQNVNKVSTKVELKFHVENSLLLNEEEKSLLKIKLNLKITQEG' A
#
# COMPACT_ATOMS: atom_id res chain seq x y z
N MET A 1 16.01 7.99 -18.41
CA MET A 1 14.61 8.00 -17.98
C MET A 1 14.64 8.25 -16.49
N GLU A 2 14.25 9.43 -16.04
CA GLU A 2 14.21 9.76 -14.62
C GLU A 2 13.13 8.91 -13.95
N SER A 3 13.46 8.28 -12.82
CA SER A 3 12.49 7.57 -12.00
C SER A 3 11.68 8.60 -11.20
N ILE A 4 10.37 8.57 -11.33
CA ILE A 4 9.47 9.41 -10.53
C ILE A 4 9.52 8.93 -9.08
N ASP A 5 9.77 9.84 -8.14
CA ASP A 5 9.80 9.54 -6.71
C ASP A 5 8.41 9.71 -6.07
N PHE A 6 7.76 8.60 -5.75
CA PHE A 6 6.45 8.53 -5.11
C PHE A 6 6.50 8.50 -3.58
N SER A 7 7.69 8.60 -2.97
CA SER A 7 7.87 8.44 -1.51
C SER A 7 7.04 9.41 -0.68
N ARG A 8 6.65 10.57 -1.25
CA ARG A 8 5.80 11.58 -0.60
C ARG A 8 4.31 11.24 -0.60
N GLU A 9 3.86 10.40 -1.52
CA GLU A 9 2.47 9.99 -1.68
C GLU A 9 2.20 8.61 -1.03
N PHE A 10 3.25 7.88 -0.66
CA PHE A 10 3.16 6.61 0.02
C PHE A 10 2.90 6.78 1.52
N ILE A 11 1.87 6.09 2.00
CA ILE A 11 1.52 6.03 3.41
C ILE A 11 1.80 4.61 3.90
N PHE A 12 2.71 4.48 4.86
CA PHE A 12 3.04 3.19 5.46
C PHE A 12 2.27 3.00 6.76
N GLN A 13 1.54 1.90 6.87
CA GLN A 13 0.87 1.48 8.09
C GLN A 13 1.54 0.22 8.62
N THR A 14 2.07 0.28 9.83
CA THR A 14 2.67 -0.88 10.50
C THR A 14 1.72 -1.38 11.58
N SER A 15 1.32 -2.65 11.54
CA SER A 15 0.55 -3.28 12.62
C SER A 15 1.37 -4.38 13.27
N ARG A 16 1.30 -4.44 14.61
CA ARG A 16 1.84 -5.58 15.37
C ARG A 16 0.71 -6.59 15.54
N SER A 17 0.94 -7.83 15.16
CA SER A 17 0.00 -8.93 15.39
C SER A 17 0.02 -9.34 16.87
N GLY A 18 -0.65 -8.58 17.73
CA GLY A 18 -0.87 -8.93 19.14
C GLY A 18 -2.15 -9.74 19.27
N GLY A 19 -2.07 -11.07 19.08
CA GLY A 19 -3.18 -11.97 19.43
C GLY A 19 -3.22 -12.22 20.94
N ALA A 20 -4.40 -12.16 21.55
CA ALA A 20 -4.59 -12.46 22.97
C ALA A 20 -4.57 -13.99 23.22
N GLY A 21 -3.52 -14.47 23.89
CA GLY A 21 -3.55 -15.63 24.78
C GLY A 21 -3.53 -17.05 24.16
N GLY A 22 -2.44 -17.77 24.40
CA GLY A 22 -2.39 -19.23 24.22
C GLY A 22 -0.96 -19.74 24.00
N GLN A 23 -0.33 -20.23 25.08
CA GLN A 23 0.93 -20.98 25.18
C GLN A 23 1.92 -20.97 23.98
N ASN A 24 3.12 -20.44 24.23
CA ASN A 24 4.38 -20.60 23.48
C ASN A 24 4.42 -20.13 22.01
N VAL A 25 4.13 -18.85 21.74
CA VAL A 25 4.48 -18.27 20.43
C VAL A 25 5.12 -16.89 20.59
N ASN A 26 6.45 -16.84 20.64
CA ASN A 26 7.21 -15.61 20.35
C ASN A 26 7.04 -15.28 18.85
N LYS A 27 5.89 -14.72 18.45
CA LYS A 27 5.68 -14.21 17.09
C LYS A 27 5.84 -12.70 17.08
N VAL A 28 7.04 -12.24 16.74
CA VAL A 28 7.28 -10.88 16.25
C VAL A 28 6.98 -10.90 14.75
N SER A 29 5.69 -10.76 14.39
CA SER A 29 5.30 -10.44 13.02
C SER A 29 4.81 -9.00 12.97
N THR A 30 5.68 -8.13 12.45
CA THR A 30 5.30 -6.77 12.05
C THR A 30 4.74 -6.85 10.64
N LYS A 31 3.45 -6.53 10.47
CA LYS A 31 2.84 -6.37 9.15
C LYS A 31 3.03 -4.92 8.73
N VAL A 32 3.57 -4.69 7.54
CA VAL A 32 3.69 -3.35 6.94
C VAL A 32 2.80 -3.31 5.70
N GLU A 33 1.85 -2.39 5.69
CA GLU A 33 0.95 -2.12 4.57
C GLU A 33 1.31 -0.76 3.96
N LEU A 34 1.40 -0.70 2.63
CA LEU A 34 1.58 0.55 1.89
C LEU A 34 0.24 0.94 1.28
N LYS A 35 -0.24 2.13 1.61
CA LYS A 35 -1.38 2.77 0.96
C LYS A 35 -0.86 3.83 -0.01
N PHE A 36 -1.42 3.84 -1.21
CA PHE A 36 -1.09 4.79 -2.26
C PHE A 36 -2.38 5.18 -2.98
N HIS A 37 -2.74 6.46 -2.93
CA HIS A 37 -3.95 6.96 -3.58
C HIS A 37 -3.63 7.36 -5.03
N VAL A 38 -3.86 6.43 -5.96
CA VAL A 38 -3.58 6.61 -7.40
C VAL A 38 -4.37 7.80 -7.97
N GLU A 39 -5.63 7.99 -7.56
CA GLU A 39 -6.49 9.07 -8.07
C GLU A 39 -5.99 10.46 -7.72
N ASN A 40 -5.55 10.63 -6.48
CA ASN A 40 -5.11 11.91 -5.94
C ASN A 40 -3.63 12.20 -6.22
N SER A 41 -2.91 11.25 -6.84
CA SER A 41 -1.51 11.45 -7.22
C SER A 41 -1.40 12.60 -8.23
N LEU A 42 -0.50 13.54 -7.93
CA LEU A 42 -0.14 14.65 -8.82
C LEU A 42 1.03 14.28 -9.73
N LEU A 43 1.72 13.19 -9.42
CA LEU A 43 2.87 12.69 -10.16
C LEU A 43 2.47 11.79 -11.34
N LEU A 44 1.25 11.25 -11.33
CA LEU A 44 0.71 10.42 -12.40
C LEU A 44 -0.16 11.24 -13.36
N ASN A 45 0.00 10.98 -14.65
CA ASN A 45 -0.92 11.47 -15.66
C ASN A 45 -2.18 10.58 -15.78
N GLU A 46 -3.21 11.06 -16.46
CA GLU A 46 -4.49 10.33 -16.62
C GLU A 46 -4.32 8.95 -17.29
N GLU A 47 -3.38 8.82 -18.23
CA GLU A 47 -3.09 7.54 -18.89
C GLU A 47 -2.42 6.53 -17.95
N GLU A 48 -1.46 6.98 -17.15
CA GLU A 48 -0.78 6.19 -16.12
C GLU A 48 -1.74 5.77 -15.01
N LYS A 49 -2.65 6.66 -14.57
CA LYS A 49 -3.72 6.34 -13.62
C LYS A 49 -4.64 5.25 -14.17
N SER A 50 -5.04 5.37 -15.44
CA SER A 50 -5.88 4.36 -16.11
C SER A 50 -5.15 3.01 -16.22
N LEU A 51 -3.88 3.02 -16.62
CA LEU A 51 -3.04 1.81 -16.67
C LEU A 51 -2.88 1.14 -15.30
N LEU A 52 -2.66 1.93 -14.25
CA LEU A 52 -2.55 1.44 -12.88
C LEU A 52 -3.87 0.85 -12.40
N LYS A 53 -5.02 1.48 -12.66
CA LYS A 53 -6.34 0.92 -12.36
C LYS A 53 -6.55 -0.43 -13.04
N ILE A 54 -6.19 -0.56 -14.31
CA ILE A 54 -6.36 -1.81 -15.06
C ILE A 54 -5.42 -2.90 -14.50
N LYS A 55 -4.14 -2.60 -14.29
CA LYS A 55 -3.15 -3.57 -13.79
C LYS A 55 -3.36 -3.97 -12.33
N LEU A 56 -3.77 -3.01 -11.49
CA LEU A 56 -3.93 -3.20 -10.05
C LEU A 56 -5.38 -3.43 -9.63
N ASN A 57 -6.31 -3.60 -10.57
CA ASN A 57 -7.71 -3.95 -10.29
C ASN A 57 -7.87 -5.14 -9.32
N LEU A 58 -6.93 -6.09 -9.36
CA LEU A 58 -6.91 -7.26 -8.48
C LEU A 58 -6.23 -7.05 -7.12
N LYS A 59 -5.55 -5.92 -6.91
CA LYS A 59 -4.77 -5.59 -5.70
C LYS A 59 -5.20 -4.30 -5.01
N ILE A 60 -6.00 -3.46 -5.66
CA ILE A 60 -6.60 -2.27 -5.05
C ILE A 60 -7.76 -2.75 -4.18
N THR A 61 -7.66 -2.49 -2.88
CA THR A 61 -8.77 -2.64 -1.93
C THR A 61 -9.88 -1.65 -2.31
N GLN A 62 -11.15 -2.01 -2.09
CA GLN A 62 -12.34 -1.23 -2.48
C GLN A 62 -12.40 0.24 -1.98
N GLU A 63 -11.45 0.69 -1.17
CA GLU A 63 -11.38 2.07 -0.66
C GLU A 63 -10.62 3.07 -1.56
N GLY A 64 -10.03 2.63 -2.69
CA GLY A 64 -9.49 3.53 -3.72
C GLY A 64 -8.03 3.95 -3.54
#